data_AF-A0A1I4XGG8-F1
#
_entry.id   AF-A0A1I4XGG8-F1
#
_cell.length_a   1.000
_cell.length_b   1.000
_cell.length_c   1.000
_cell.angle_alpha   90.00
_cell.angle_beta   90.00
_cell.angle_gamma   90.00
#
_symmetry.space_group_name_H-M   'P 1'
#
loop_
_entity.id
_entity.type
_entity.pdbx_description
1 polymer ?
#
loop_
_entity_poly.entity_id
_entity_poly.type
_entity_poly.pdbx_seq_one_letter_code
_entity_poly.pdbx_strand_id
1 'polypeptide(L)'
;MLDQIKDNYGFKKDAELAEFLEITRQTLSNWKSRNSFDAELLYSKCPELNPAWLLTGDGQMLQKDSTDSINKETDPEVLREKLVNLLKQLDALEKANNALEDANESLKETKSILQKRIAELEGK
;
A
#
# COMPACT_ATOMS: atom_id res chain seq x y z
N MET A 1 0.37 10.90 -20.93
CA MET A 1 1.32 11.64 -20.07
C MET A 1 1.26 13.15 -20.28
N LEU A 2 1.77 13.72 -21.38
CA LEU A 2 1.76 15.19 -21.59
C LEU A 2 0.36 15.81 -21.54
N ASP A 3 -0.67 15.10 -22.04
CA ASP A 3 -2.06 15.55 -21.90
C ASP A 3 -2.56 15.50 -20.45
N GLN A 4 -2.11 14.54 -19.64
CA GLN A 4 -2.47 14.48 -18.21
C GLN A 4 -1.83 15.64 -17.44
N ILE A 5 -0.59 16.00 -17.77
CA ILE A 5 0.07 17.20 -17.24
C ILE A 5 -0.71 18.44 -17.67
N LYS A 6 -1.06 18.55 -18.96
CA LYS A 6 -1.87 19.65 -19.49
C LYS A 6 -3.17 19.84 -18.69
N ASP A 7 -3.89 18.74 -18.46
CA ASP A 7 -5.16 18.74 -17.73
C ASP A 7 -4.96 19.09 -16.26
N ASN A 8 -3.89 18.61 -15.62
CA ASN A 8 -3.57 18.91 -14.22
C ASN A 8 -3.39 20.41 -13.95
N TYR A 9 -2.68 21.10 -14.84
CA TYR A 9 -2.49 22.55 -14.76
C TYR A 9 -3.67 23.35 -15.31
N GLY A 10 -4.73 22.69 -15.78
CA GLY A 10 -5.93 23.32 -16.31
C GLY A 10 -5.75 23.99 -17.67
N PHE A 11 -4.70 23.64 -18.42
CA PHE A 11 -4.47 24.15 -19.76
C PHE A 11 -5.44 23.53 -20.75
N LYS A 12 -6.08 24.34 -21.59
CA LYS A 12 -7.03 23.87 -22.61
C LYS A 12 -6.34 23.59 -23.94
N LYS A 13 -5.21 24.27 -24.19
CA LYS A 13 -4.49 24.21 -25.46
C LYS A 13 -3.04 23.81 -25.23
N ASP A 14 -2.50 23.04 -26.16
CA ASP A 14 -1.09 22.66 -26.18
C ASP A 14 -0.16 23.88 -26.26
N ALA A 15 -0.64 24.98 -26.84
CA ALA A 15 0.09 26.24 -26.85
C ALA A 15 0.37 26.78 -25.43
N GLU A 16 -0.57 26.64 -24.51
CA GLU A 16 -0.45 27.13 -23.13
C GLU A 16 0.56 26.28 -22.36
N LEU A 17 0.53 24.95 -22.54
CA LEU A 17 1.55 24.07 -21.96
C LEU A 17 2.95 24.34 -22.56
N ALA A 18 3.06 24.59 -23.86
CA ALA A 18 4.35 24.91 -24.48
C ALA A 18 4.93 26.22 -23.94
N GLU A 19 4.08 27.24 -23.74
CA GLU A 19 4.47 28.52 -23.15
C GLU A 19 4.89 28.36 -21.68
N PHE A 20 4.14 27.59 -20.90
CA PHE A 20 4.50 27.26 -19.51
C PHE A 20 5.85 26.55 -19.39
N LEU A 21 6.12 25.61 -20.29
CA LEU A 21 7.40 24.88 -20.36
C LEU A 21 8.53 25.69 -21.02
N GLU A 22 8.25 26.92 -21.49
CA GLU A 22 9.19 27.79 -22.21
C GLU A 22 9.79 27.13 -23.48
N ILE A 23 8.99 26.31 -24.16
CA ILE A 23 9.35 25.65 -25.43
C ILE A 23 8.47 26.11 -26.58
N THR A 24 8.92 25.86 -27.81
CA THR A 24 8.10 26.16 -28.98
C THR A 24 6.93 25.17 -29.10
N ARG A 25 5.81 25.63 -29.68
CA ARG A 25 4.66 24.77 -30.02
C ARG A 25 5.06 23.58 -30.91
N GLN A 26 6.04 23.79 -31.80
CA GLN A 26 6.58 22.74 -32.66
C GLN A 26 7.32 21.67 -31.84
N THR A 27 8.09 22.07 -30.83
CA THR A 27 8.78 21.16 -29.91
C THR A 27 7.78 20.27 -29.19
N LEU A 28 6.73 20.85 -28.60
CA LEU A 28 5.70 20.08 -27.90
C LEU A 28 4.93 19.15 -28.84
N SER A 29 4.64 19.59 -30.07
CA SER A 29 4.02 18.73 -31.09
C SER A 29 4.90 17.53 -31.45
N ASN A 30 6.21 17.74 -31.61
CA ASN A 30 7.17 16.67 -31.89
C ASN A 30 7.29 15.68 -30.73
N TRP A 31 7.22 16.18 -29.49
CA TRP A 31 7.21 15.35 -28.29
C TRP A 31 6.01 14.40 -28.27
N LYS A 32 4.81 14.93 -28.53
CA LYS A 32 3.60 14.11 -28.61
C LYS A 32 3.65 13.08 -29.74
N SER A 33 4.07 13.47 -30.94
CA SER A 33 4.10 12.55 -32.09
C SER A 33 5.11 11.41 -31.92
N ARG A 34 6.19 11.64 -31.17
CA ARG A 34 7.27 10.66 -30.94
C ARG A 34 7.14 9.95 -29.60
N ASN A 35 6.09 10.23 -28.83
CA ASN A 35 5.90 9.75 -27.46
C ASN A 35 7.16 9.95 -26.59
N SER A 36 7.75 11.14 -26.68
CA SER A 36 8.99 11.53 -26.01
C SER A 36 8.81 12.84 -25.27
N PHE A 37 9.65 13.11 -24.28
CA PHE A 37 9.67 14.39 -23.56
C PHE A 37 11.05 14.61 -22.96
N ASP A 38 11.33 15.84 -22.55
CA ASP A 38 12.49 16.16 -21.73
C ASP A 38 12.11 15.99 -20.25
N ALA A 39 12.63 14.94 -19.62
CA ALA A 39 12.33 14.61 -18.23
C ALA A 39 12.90 15.65 -17.25
N GLU A 40 14.05 16.24 -17.56
CA GLU A 40 14.69 17.26 -16.72
C GLU A 40 13.90 18.57 -16.77
N LEU A 41 13.42 18.94 -17.95
CA LEU A 41 12.52 20.09 -18.10
C LEU A 41 11.20 19.90 -17.36
N LEU A 42 10.55 18.74 -17.53
CA LEU A 42 9.29 18.47 -16.82
C LEU A 42 9.50 18.40 -15.30
N TYR A 43 10.58 17.78 -14.83
CA TYR A 43 10.88 17.74 -13.40
C TYR A 43 11.14 19.13 -12.81
N SER A 44 11.78 20.02 -13.55
CA SER A 44 12.08 21.38 -13.09
C SER A 44 10.88 22.34 -13.16
N LYS A 45 10.04 22.25 -14.21
CA LYS A 45 8.86 23.10 -14.38
C LYS A 45 7.63 22.58 -13.64
N CYS A 46 7.58 21.27 -13.37
CA CYS A 46 6.46 20.60 -12.71
C CYS A 46 6.91 19.85 -11.43
N PRO A 47 7.31 20.56 -10.37
CA PRO A 47 7.88 19.95 -9.17
C PRO A 47 6.91 19.05 -8.40
N GLU A 48 5.61 19.23 -8.56
CA GLU A 48 4.58 18.40 -7.95
C GLU A 48 4.41 17.03 -8.64
N LEU A 49 5.04 16.81 -9.80
CA LEU A 49 4.94 15.51 -10.48
C LEU A 49 5.83 14.48 -9.79
N ASN A 50 5.31 13.26 -9.65
CA ASN A 50 6.06 12.13 -9.12
C ASN A 50 7.14 11.70 -10.12
N PRO A 51 8.44 11.70 -9.75
CA PRO A 51 9.52 11.31 -10.66
C PRO A 51 9.41 9.87 -11.14
N ALA A 52 8.93 8.97 -10.28
CA ALA A 52 8.71 7.58 -10.66
C ALA A 52 7.64 7.48 -11.76
N TRP A 53 6.51 8.17 -11.59
CA TRP A 53 5.46 8.22 -12.61
C TRP A 53 5.93 8.88 -13.90
N LEU A 54 6.74 9.94 -13.82
CA LEU A 54 7.28 10.60 -15.00
C LEU A 54 8.16 9.66 -15.84
N LEU A 55 8.97 8.82 -15.19
CA LEU A 55 9.90 7.91 -15.86
C LEU A 55 9.25 6.61 -16.35
N THR A 56 8.31 6.06 -15.58
CA THR A 56 7.71 4.75 -15.89
C THR A 56 6.32 4.83 -16.50
N GLY A 57 5.60 5.93 -16.29
CA GLY A 57 4.17 6.06 -16.59
C GLY A 57 3.25 5.36 -15.58
N ASP A 58 3.82 4.67 -14.58
CA ASP A 58 3.09 3.88 -13.59
C ASP A 58 2.96 4.61 -12.25
N GLY A 59 1.84 4.37 -11.56
CA GLY A 59 1.59 4.92 -10.23
C GLY A 59 0.86 6.27 -10.25
N GLN A 60 1.00 7.03 -9.17
CA GLN A 60 0.33 8.32 -9.00
C GLN A 60 1.11 9.45 -9.68
N MET A 61 0.42 10.22 -10.53
CA MET A 61 0.98 11.33 -11.30
C MET A 61 1.56 12.43 -10.42
N LEU A 62 0.79 12.85 -9.42
CA LEU A 62 1.24 13.84 -8.46
C LEU A 62 2.04 13.15 -7.36
N GLN A 63 3.12 13.79 -6.93
CA GLN A 63 3.64 13.57 -5.61
C GLN A 63 2.46 13.80 -4.67
N LYS A 64 2.15 12.80 -3.85
CA LYS A 64 1.36 13.11 -2.66
C LYS A 64 2.15 14.18 -1.94
N ASP A 65 1.62 15.40 -1.89
CA ASP A 65 2.08 16.36 -0.92
C ASP A 65 2.09 15.61 0.40
N SER A 66 3.27 15.50 0.96
CA SER A 66 3.54 14.82 2.22
C SER A 66 2.78 15.48 3.39
N THR A 67 1.88 16.42 3.12
CA THR A 67 1.09 17.18 4.09
C THR A 67 -0.33 16.63 4.30
N ASP A 68 -0.93 15.90 3.35
CA ASP A 68 -2.32 15.38 3.51
C ASP A 68 -2.42 13.86 3.71
N SER A 69 -1.29 13.14 3.78
CA SER A 69 -1.30 11.70 4.05
C SER A 69 -0.23 11.21 5.04
N ILE A 70 0.57 12.09 5.64
CA ILE A 70 1.60 11.67 6.62
C ILE A 70 1.11 11.69 8.08
N ASN A 71 0.01 12.34 8.44
CA ASN A 71 -0.32 12.54 9.88
C ASN A 71 -1.67 11.98 10.37
N LYS A 72 -2.20 10.90 9.78
CA LYS A 72 -3.24 10.09 10.47
C LYS A 72 -2.72 8.77 11.01
N GLU A 73 -1.67 8.18 10.43
CA GLU A 73 -1.19 6.87 10.90
C GLU A 73 -0.15 6.95 12.00
N THR A 74 0.57 8.08 12.09
CA THR A 74 1.60 8.38 13.10
C THR A 74 1.13 9.37 14.16
N ASP A 75 -0.14 9.77 14.12
CA ASP A 75 -0.76 10.52 15.23
C ASP A 75 -0.59 9.70 16.52
N PRO A 76 -0.03 10.28 17.60
CA PRO A 76 0.16 9.57 18.87
C PRO A 76 -1.10 8.89 19.39
N GLU A 77 -2.28 9.47 19.16
CA GLU A 77 -3.55 8.90 19.61
C GLU A 77 -4.00 7.72 18.75
N VAL A 78 -3.77 7.77 17.44
CA VAL A 78 -4.04 6.65 16.52
C VAL A 78 -3.07 5.49 16.75
N LEU A 79 -1.80 5.79 17.00
CA LEU A 79 -0.81 4.79 17.39
C LEU A 79 -1.16 4.14 18.73
N ARG A 80 -1.64 4.94 19.69
CA ARG A 80 -2.11 4.44 20.98
C ARG A 80 -3.33 3.53 20.83
N GLU A 81 -4.30 3.89 19.99
CA GLU A 81 -5.45 3.05 19.68
C GLU A 81 -5.03 1.72 19.04
N LYS A 82 -4.14 1.78 18.04
CA LYS A 82 -3.56 0.58 17.41
C LYS A 82 -2.84 -0.30 18.44
N LEU A 83 -2.07 0.29 19.35
CA LEU A 83 -1.36 -0.43 20.41
C LEU A 83 -2.35 -1.13 21.36
N VAL A 84 -3.41 -0.43 21.80
CA VAL A 84 -4.46 -1.02 22.64
C VAL A 84 -5.15 -2.18 21.93
N ASN A 85 -5.42 -2.06 20.62
CA ASN A 85 -6.04 -3.14 19.87
C ASN A 85 -5.10 -4.35 19.71
N LEU A 86 -3.82 -4.12 19.42
CA LEU A 86 -2.81 -5.18 19.38
C LEU A 86 -2.68 -5.91 20.72
N LEU A 87 -2.69 -5.18 21.84
CA LEU A 87 -2.66 -5.78 23.17
C LEU A 87 -3.88 -6.68 23.44
N LYS A 88 -5.07 -6.26 23.01
CA LYS A 88 -6.29 -7.09 23.10
C LYS A 88 -6.18 -8.36 22.25
N GLN A 89 -5.62 -8.25 21.05
CA GLN A 89 -5.39 -9.40 20.18
C GLN A 89 -4.40 -10.39 20.79
N LEU A 90 -3.34 -9.91 21.44
CA LEU A 90 -2.37 -10.76 22.15
C LEU A 90 -3.04 -11.53 23.31
N ASP A 91 -3.84 -10.86 24.15
CA ASP A 91 -4.57 -11.52 25.25
C ASP A 91 -5.58 -12.57 24.74
N ALA A 92 -6.29 -12.27 23.65
CA ALA A 92 -7.21 -13.23 23.03
C ALA A 92 -6.47 -14.44 22.46
N LEU A 93 -5.30 -14.23 21.85
CA LEU A 93 -4.48 -15.30 21.28
C LEU A 93 -3.86 -16.17 22.38
N GLU A 94 -3.42 -15.58 23.48
CA GLU A 94 -2.91 -16.31 24.65
C GLU A 94 -3.99 -17.21 25.25
N LYS A 95 -5.21 -16.68 25.45
CA LYS A 95 -6.34 -17.48 25.94
C LYS A 95 -6.70 -18.63 24.99
N ALA A 96 -6.67 -18.38 23.68
CA ALA A 96 -6.95 -19.41 22.70
C ALA A 96 -5.90 -20.53 22.73
N ASN A 97 -4.61 -20.19 22.89
CA ASN A 97 -3.54 -21.17 23.01
C ASN A 97 -3.66 -22.01 24.28
N ASN A 98 -3.97 -21.39 25.42
CA ASN A 98 -4.16 -22.13 26.67
C ASN A 98 -5.35 -23.11 26.56
N ALA A 99 -6.48 -22.66 26.00
CA ALA A 99 -7.63 -23.53 25.77
C ALA A 99 -7.32 -24.68 24.79
N LEU A 100 -6.48 -24.41 23.77
CA LEU A 100 -6.01 -25.45 22.85
C LEU A 100 -5.12 -26.47 23.57
N GLU A 101 -4.26 -26.02 24.48
CA GLU A 101 -3.41 -26.88 25.30
C GLU A 101 -4.25 -27.79 26.21
N ASP A 102 -5.24 -27.23 26.91
CA ASP A 102 -6.19 -27.99 27.76
C ASP A 102 -6.96 -29.04 26.94
N ALA A 103 -7.40 -28.67 25.73
CA ALA A 103 -8.11 -29.59 24.84
C ALA A 103 -7.19 -30.73 24.36
N ASN A 104 -5.94 -30.43 24.04
CA ASN A 104 -4.95 -31.43 23.64
C ASN A 104 -4.62 -32.40 24.78
N GLU A 105 -4.53 -31.91 26.01
CA GLU A 105 -4.32 -32.76 27.19
C GLU A 105 -5.51 -33.70 27.41
N SER A 106 -6.73 -33.17 27.37
CA SER A 106 -7.97 -33.95 27.48
C SER A 106 -8.08 -35.02 26.38
N LEU A 107 -7.69 -34.69 25.15
CA LEU A 107 -7.65 -35.63 24.02
C LEU A 107 -6.61 -36.73 24.23
N LYS A 108 -5.42 -36.37 24.76
CA LYS A 108 -4.37 -37.35 25.08
C LYS A 108 -4.83 -38.32 26.16
N GLU A 109 -5.50 -37.84 27.20
CA GLU A 109 -6.08 -38.68 28.24
C GLU A 109 -7.17 -39.59 27.67
N THR A 110 -8.10 -39.04 26.90
CA THR A 110 -9.16 -39.82 26.23
C THR A 110 -8.57 -40.90 25.32
N LYS A 111 -7.53 -40.57 24.54
CA LYS A 111 -6.83 -41.53 23.68
C LYS A 111 -6.22 -42.67 24.50
N SER A 112 -5.59 -42.36 25.63
CA SER A 112 -5.01 -43.35 26.54
C SER A 112 -6.07 -44.32 27.09
N ILE A 113 -7.22 -43.78 27.51
CA ILE A 113 -8.35 -44.58 28.01
C ILE A 113 -8.89 -45.51 26.92
N LEU A 114 -9.11 -44.98 25.71
CA LEU A 114 -9.59 -45.78 24.58
C LEU A 114 -8.61 -46.88 24.18
N GLN A 115 -7.30 -46.59 24.17
CA GLN A 115 -6.27 -47.60 23.90
C GLN A 115 -6.29 -48.75 24.89
N LYS A 116 -6.43 -48.46 26.20
CA LYS A 116 -6.58 -49.50 27.22
C LYS A 116 -7.84 -50.33 26.99
N ARG A 117 -8.96 -49.70 26.66
CA ARG A 117 -10.23 -50.39 26.44
C ARG A 117 -10.20 -51.30 25.21
N ILE A 118 -9.54 -50.87 24.14
CA ILE A 118 -9.33 -51.70 22.95
C ILE A 118 -8.50 -52.93 23.30
N ALA A 119 -7.39 -52.77 24.02
CA ALA A 119 -6.55 -53.89 24.44
C ALA A 119 -7.30 -54.91 25.33
N GLU A 120 -8.20 -54.45 26.21
CA GLU A 120 -9.08 -55.31 27.02
C GLU A 120 -10.10 -56.11 26.18
N LEU A 121 -10.56 -55.54 25.07
CA LEU A 121 -11.55 -56.17 24.17
C LEU A 121 -10.89 -57.12 23.17
N GLU A 122 -9.68 -56.81 22.71
CA GLU A 122 -8.88 -57.67 21.81
C GLU A 122 -8.24 -58.87 22.54
N GLY A 123 -8.09 -58.80 23.88
CA GLY A 123 -7.56 -59.87 24.72
C GLY A 123 -8.58 -60.89 25.24
N LYS A 124 -9.86 -60.81 24.81
CA LYS A 124 -10.93 -61.77 25.09
C LYS A 124 -11.29 -62.58 23.86
#